data_AF-A0A349YSY6-F1
#
_entry.id   AF-A0A349YSY6-F1
#
_cell.length_a   1.000
_cell.length_b   1.000
_cell.length_c   1.000
_cell.angle_alpha   90.00
_cell.angle_beta   90.00
_cell.angle_gamma   90.00
#
_symmetry.space_group_name_H-M   'P 1'
#
loop_
_entity.id
_entity.type
_entity.pdbx_description
1 polymer ?
#
loop_
_entity_poly.entity_id
_entity_poly.type
_entity_poly.pdbx_seq_one_letter_code
_entity_poly.pdbx_strand_id
1 'polypeptide(L)'
;MIDMARQSREELGRAKMLKEIASGKLTPLKAIKLHCLDCVCYDRNEVTKCGNVDCPLHEFRFGRNPRHKGRVDRKGKEVGE
;
A
#
# COMPACT_ATOMS: atom_id res chain seq x y z
N MET A 1 9.81 19.01 20.26
CA MET A 1 9.44 19.71 19.01
C MET A 1 9.02 18.66 18.01
N ILE A 2 7.74 18.65 17.59
CA ILE A 2 7.28 17.71 16.58
C ILE A 2 7.57 18.35 15.21
N ASP A 3 8.22 17.60 14.33
CA ASP A 3 8.43 18.02 12.94
C ASP A 3 7.07 18.25 12.27
N MET A 4 6.75 19.51 11.98
CA MET A 4 5.47 19.90 11.39
C MET A 4 5.29 19.35 9.97
N ALA A 5 6.39 19.12 9.23
CA ALA A 5 6.33 18.48 7.92
C ALA A 5 5.98 16.99 8.03
N ARG A 6 6.39 16.33 9.11
CA ARG A 6 5.99 14.95 9.43
C ARG A 6 4.49 14.85 9.73
N GLN A 7 3.95 15.76 10.55
CA GLN A 7 2.52 15.79 10.88
C GLN A 7 1.64 16.00 9.64
N SER A 8 2.00 16.95 8.77
CA SER A 8 1.24 17.22 7.55
C SER A 8 1.18 16.01 6.61
N ARG A 9 2.27 15.23 6.51
CA ARG A 9 2.31 14.00 5.71
C ARG A 9 1.39 12.91 6.26
N GLU A 10 1.40 12.71 7.58
CA GLU A 10 0.54 11.72 8.25
C GLU A 10 -0.95 12.09 8.09
N GLU A 11 -1.29 13.37 8.25
CA GLU A 11 -2.66 13.88 8.08
C GLU A 11 -3.17 13.66 6.65
N LEU A 12 -2.39 14.09 5.65
CA LEU A 12 -2.75 13.90 4.24
C LEU A 12 -2.84 12.41 3.87
N GLY A 13 -1.90 11.61 4.37
CA GLY A 13 -1.86 10.17 4.16
C GLY A 13 -3.11 9.49 4.70
N ARG A 14 -3.47 9.79 5.96
CA ARG A 14 -4.66 9.24 6.62
C ARG A 14 -5.95 9.68 5.94
N ALA A 15 -6.07 10.95 5.56
CA ALA A 15 -7.23 11.45 4.83
C ALA A 15 -7.41 10.71 3.49
N LYS A 16 -6.32 10.47 2.76
CA LYS A 16 -6.35 9.68 1.52
C LYS A 16 -6.75 8.22 1.77
N MET A 17 -6.26 7.60 2.83
CA MET A 17 -6.65 6.23 3.22
C MET A 17 -8.15 6.14 3.51
N LEU A 18 -8.71 7.06 4.28
CA LEU A 18 -10.15 7.10 4.59
C LEU A 18 -11.00 7.25 3.32
N LYS A 19 -10.58 8.10 2.38
CA LYS A 19 -11.26 8.24 1.09
C LYS A 19 -11.26 6.95 0.28
N GLU A 20 -10.16 6.20 0.31
CA GLU A 20 -10.04 4.92 -0.39
C GLU A 20 -10.90 3.83 0.24
N ILE A 21 -10.95 3.76 1.57
CA ILE A 21 -11.84 2.84 2.31
C ILE A 21 -13.31 3.15 1.98
N ALA A 22 -13.69 4.43 1.95
CA ALA A 22 -15.04 4.87 1.63
C ALA A 22 -15.43 4.72 0.14
N SER A 23 -14.48 4.40 -0.75
CA SER A 23 -14.70 4.42 -2.21
C SER A 23 -15.57 3.27 -2.76
N GLY A 24 -15.85 2.24 -1.96
CA GLY A 24 -16.56 1.03 -2.41
C GLY A 24 -15.77 0.15 -3.40
N LYS A 25 -14.53 0.53 -3.74
CA LYS A 25 -13.64 -0.19 -4.69
C LYS A 25 -12.42 -0.80 -3.97
N LEU A 26 -12.52 -1.03 -2.67
CA LEU A 26 -11.43 -1.56 -1.86
C LEU A 26 -11.26 -3.06 -2.14
N THR A 27 -10.14 -3.44 -2.73
CA THR A 27 -9.74 -4.84 -2.91
C THR A 27 -8.80 -5.26 -1.76
N PRO A 28 -8.67 -6.55 -1.45
CA PRO A 28 -7.74 -7.02 -0.41
C PRO A 28 -6.31 -6.53 -0.63
N LEU A 29 -5.80 -6.59 -1.86
CA LEU A 29 -4.46 -6.09 -2.19
C LEU A 29 -4.33 -4.58 -1.98
N LYS A 30 -5.38 -3.80 -2.29
CA LYS A 30 -5.38 -2.35 -2.04
C LYS A 30 -5.44 -2.05 -0.55
N ALA A 31 -6.21 -2.82 0.23
CA ALA A 31 -6.25 -2.71 1.68
C ALA A 31 -4.89 -3.01 2.33
N ILE A 32 -4.20 -4.08 1.89
CA ILE A 32 -2.85 -4.41 2.36
C ILE A 32 -1.87 -3.27 2.06
N LYS A 33 -1.91 -2.70 0.85
CA LYS A 33 -1.07 -1.54 0.50
C LYS A 33 -1.33 -0.34 1.41
N LEU A 34 -2.60 -0.05 1.72
CA LEU A 34 -2.97 1.03 2.64
C LEU A 34 -2.48 0.76 4.07
N HIS A 35 -2.60 -0.48 4.54
CA HIS A 35 -2.05 -0.90 5.83
C HIS A 35 -0.53 -0.73 5.89
N CYS A 36 0.20 -1.11 4.84
CA CYS A 36 1.63 -0.90 4.79
C CYS A 36 2.01 0.59 4.81
N LEU A 37 1.23 1.46 4.16
CA LEU A 37 1.43 2.91 4.23
C LEU A 37 1.21 3.44 5.64
N ASP A 38 0.13 3.03 6.30
CA ASP A 38 -0.15 3.43 7.68
C ASP A 38 0.95 2.96 8.65
N CYS A 39 1.43 1.72 8.49
CA CYS A 39 2.51 1.11 9.28
C CYS A 39 3.83 1.90 9.24
N VAL A 40 4.13 2.57 8.11
CA VAL A 40 5.36 3.37 7.94
C VAL A 40 5.08 4.88 7.95
N CYS A 41 4.03 5.32 8.64
CA CYS A 41 3.69 6.74 8.81
C CYS A 41 3.45 7.47 7.46
N TYR A 42 2.80 6.79 6.52
CA TYR A 42 2.44 7.28 5.19
C TYR A 42 3.64 7.71 4.32
N ASP A 43 4.85 7.23 4.62
CA ASP A 43 6.00 7.37 3.72
C ASP A 43 6.10 6.20 2.74
N ARG A 44 5.82 6.48 1.46
CA ARG A 44 5.92 5.49 0.38
C ARG A 44 7.33 4.92 0.22
N ASN A 45 8.37 5.70 0.50
CA ASN A 45 9.75 5.24 0.38
C ASN A 45 10.07 4.18 1.43
N GLU A 46 9.48 4.32 2.62
CA GLU A 46 9.68 3.38 3.73
C GLU A 46 8.95 2.06 3.50
N VAL A 47 7.86 2.03 2.71
CA VAL A 47 7.27 0.75 2.25
C VAL A 47 8.26 -0.02 1.35
N THR A 48 8.98 0.70 0.49
CA THR A 48 10.00 0.09 -0.38
C THR A 48 11.19 -0.41 0.42
N LYS A 49 11.66 0.38 1.40
CA LYS A 49 12.80 0.07 2.27
C LYS A 49 12.47 -0.84 3.46
N CYS A 50 11.20 -1.19 3.66
CA CYS A 50 10.77 -2.04 4.76
C CYS A 50 11.58 -3.35 4.75
N GLY A 51 12.38 -3.57 5.79
CA GLY A 51 13.24 -4.76 5.95
C GLY A 51 12.60 -5.90 6.72
N ASN A 52 11.35 -5.76 7.17
CA ASN A 52 10.65 -6.78 7.94
C ASN A 52 10.16 -7.91 7.02
N VAL A 53 11.06 -8.82 6.66
CA VAL A 53 10.80 -9.95 5.75
C VAL A 53 9.90 -11.02 6.37
N ASP A 54 9.84 -11.11 7.69
CA ASP A 54 8.98 -12.05 8.42
C ASP A 54 7.53 -11.55 8.53
N CYS A 55 7.26 -10.32 8.11
CA CYS A 55 5.91 -9.79 8.05
C CYS A 55 5.08 -10.59 7.01
N PRO A 56 3.94 -11.20 7.40
CA PRO A 56 3.09 -11.96 6.48
C PRO A 56 2.55 -11.14 5.29
N LEU A 57 2.57 -9.81 5.40
CA LEU A 57 2.12 -8.89 4.36
C LEU A 57 3.26 -8.39 3.47
N HIS A 58 4.52 -8.71 3.80
CA HIS A 58 5.72 -8.15 3.15
C HIS A 58 5.69 -8.37 1.63
N GLU A 59 5.31 -9.56 1.17
CA GLU A 59 5.24 -9.91 -0.25
C GLU A 59 4.11 -9.16 -1.02
N PHE A 60 3.10 -8.67 -0.30
CA PHE A 60 1.92 -8.01 -0.86
C PHE A 60 1.94 -6.48 -0.72
N ARG A 61 2.95 -5.91 -0.06
CA ARG A 61 3.02 -4.50 0.36
C ARG A 61 2.83 -3.46 -0.75
N PHE A 62 3.07 -3.86 -2.00
CA PHE A 62 2.89 -3.01 -3.18
C PHE A 62 1.47 -3.06 -3.78
N GLY A 63 0.56 -3.81 -3.18
CA GLY A 63 -0.80 -4.04 -3.69
C GLY A 63 -0.83 -4.96 -4.92
N ARG A 64 0.14 -5.89 -5.00
CA ARG A 64 0.25 -6.90 -6.05
C ARG A 64 0.41 -8.27 -5.37
N ASN A 65 -0.13 -9.31 -6.00
CA ASN A 65 0.08 -10.69 -5.55
C ASN A 65 1.21 -11.29 -6.39
N PRO A 66 2.36 -11.69 -5.80
CA PRO A 66 3.45 -12.32 -6.54
C PRO A 66 3.01 -13.57 -7.31
N ARG A 67 2.02 -14.30 -6.80
CA ARG A 67 1.45 -15.50 -7.44
C ARG A 67 0.65 -15.19 -8.71
N HIS A 68 0.37 -13.91 -8.98
CA HIS A 68 -0.31 -13.51 -10.21
C HIS A 68 0.66 -13.15 -11.34
N LYS A 69 1.97 -13.20 -11.13
CA LYS A 69 2.96 -12.94 -12.18
C LYS A 69 2.73 -13.87 -13.38
N GLY A 70 2.63 -13.30 -14.58
CA GLY A 70 2.36 -14.03 -15.82
C GLY A 70 0.90 -14.46 -16.02
N ARG A 71 -0.02 -14.08 -15.12
CA ARG A 71 -1.47 -14.23 -15.38
C ARG A 71 -1.94 -13.05 -16.22
N VAL A 72 -2.87 -13.30 -17.12
CA VAL A 72 -3.61 -12.24 -17.83
C VAL A 72 -4.84 -11.83 -17.04
N ASP A 73 -5.10 -10.52 -16.95
CA ASP A 73 -6.34 -10.02 -16.37
C ASP A 73 -7.52 -10.21 -17.34
N ARG A 74 -8.74 -9.86 -16.90
CA ARG A 74 -9.95 -9.93 -17.73
C ARG A 74 -9.88 -9.08 -19.01
N LYS A 75 -8.95 -8.14 -19.09
CA LYS A 75 -8.73 -7.25 -20.25
C LYS A 75 -7.56 -7.74 -21.11
N GLY A 76 -6.99 -8.90 -20.82
CA GLY A 76 -5.85 -9.48 -21.55
C GLY A 76 -4.49 -8.87 -21.21
N LYS A 77 -4.37 -8.07 -20.14
CA LYS A 77 -3.09 -7.47 -19.72
C LYS A 77 -2.33 -8.41 -18.79
N GLU A 78 -1.03 -8.55 -18.98
CA GLU A 78 -0.16 -9.25 -18.03
C GLU A 78 -0.17 -8.57 -16.64
N VAL A 79 -0.45 -9.34 -15.61
CA VAL A 79 -0.42 -8.89 -14.22
C VAL A 79 1.03 -8.93 -13.75
N GLY A 80 1.62 -7.74 -13.54
CA GLY A 80 2.96 -7.62 -12.94
C GLY A 80 3.92 -6.69 -13.65
N GLU A 81 3.59 -6.16 -14.83
CA GLU A 81 4.34 -5.09 -15.51
C GLU A 81 4.30 -3.74 -14.75
#